data_AF-A0A2A5GYD8-F1
#
_entry.id   AF-A0A2A5GYD8-F1
#
_cell.length_a   1.000
_cell.length_b   1.000
_cell.length_c   1.000
_cell.angle_alpha   90.00
_cell.angle_beta   90.00
_cell.angle_gamma   90.00
#
_symmetry.space_group_name_H-M   'P 1'
#
loop_
_entity.id
_entity.type
_entity.pdbx_description
1 polymer ?
#
loop_
_entity_poly.entity_id
_entity_poly.type
_entity_poly.pdbx_seq_one_letter_code
_entity_poly.pdbx_strand_id
1 'polypeptide(L)'
;MRLFENKYDEHQDNIKRLADSLNLAALCMRKMGRHPQMAAIHAAKFYQLSGSHRSEMRAAQDVADDFIDCGDALAARQTMEQHVLPVLRNFGFEASTMDVYGQYAVILAYCGKYASGRSEMAKLQAYVAELPSKYQDGFANQCNMIDQIEAGLIKLPSREVNMLPLCVPQSSQRKVKIGRNVPCPCGSGKKYKKCCLI
;
A
#
# COMPACT_ATOMS: atom_id res chain seq x y z
N MET A 1 -19.08 -18.30 33.99
CA MET A 1 -17.94 -17.43 33.61
C MET A 1 -17.18 -18.15 32.49
N ARG A 2 -16.85 -17.45 31.40
CA ARG A 2 -16.17 -17.92 30.15
C ARG A 2 -17.05 -18.57 29.06
N LEU A 3 -17.71 -17.74 28.25
CA LEU A 3 -18.08 -18.07 26.85
C LEU A 3 -17.90 -16.89 25.88
N PHE A 4 -17.38 -15.74 26.33
CA PHE A 4 -17.25 -14.53 25.51
C PHE A 4 -15.82 -14.22 25.05
N GLU A 5 -14.80 -14.95 25.51
CA GLU A 5 -13.40 -14.67 25.16
C GLU A 5 -12.96 -15.24 23.79
N ASN A 6 -13.76 -16.08 23.13
CA ASN A 6 -13.29 -16.86 21.96
C ASN A 6 -13.66 -16.27 20.58
N LYS A 7 -14.76 -15.50 20.48
CA LYS A 7 -15.19 -14.93 19.18
C LYS A 7 -14.36 -13.72 18.75
N TYR A 8 -13.84 -12.96 19.71
CA TYR A 8 -13.09 -11.72 19.42
C TYR A 8 -11.73 -12.03 18.78
N ASP A 9 -11.09 -13.10 19.24
CA ASP A 9 -9.82 -13.61 18.73
C ASP A 9 -9.98 -14.19 17.31
N GLU A 10 -11.05 -14.98 17.08
CA GLU A 10 -11.37 -15.55 15.77
C GLU A 10 -11.62 -14.46 14.69
N HIS A 11 -12.27 -13.35 15.06
CA HIS A 11 -12.48 -12.23 14.13
C HIS A 11 -11.16 -11.53 13.76
N GLN A 12 -10.27 -11.29 14.73
CA GLN A 12 -8.96 -10.68 14.46
C GLN A 12 -8.08 -11.58 13.59
N ASP A 13 -8.10 -12.90 13.84
CA ASP A 13 -7.39 -13.88 13.03
C ASP A 13 -7.91 -13.92 11.59
N ASN A 14 -9.22 -13.86 11.39
CA ASN A 14 -9.81 -13.81 10.05
C ASN A 14 -9.43 -12.51 9.31
N ILE A 15 -9.41 -11.37 10.00
CA ILE A 15 -8.96 -10.09 9.43
C ILE A 15 -7.50 -10.19 9.02
N LYS A 16 -6.65 -10.78 9.86
CA LYS A 16 -5.23 -10.98 9.56
C LYS A 16 -5.03 -11.89 8.35
N ARG A 17 -5.77 -13.00 8.26
CA ARG A 17 -5.71 -13.91 7.10
C ARG A 17 -6.10 -13.22 5.80
N LEU A 18 -7.10 -12.35 5.84
CA LEU A 18 -7.46 -11.50 4.70
C LEU A 18 -6.32 -10.54 4.34
N ALA A 19 -5.69 -9.91 5.34
CA ALA A 19 -4.52 -9.05 5.13
C ALA A 19 -3.36 -9.80 4.48
N ASP A 20 -3.03 -11.00 4.97
CA ASP A 20 -1.98 -11.87 4.42
C ASP A 20 -2.28 -12.25 2.96
N SER A 21 -3.53 -12.57 2.65
CA SER A 21 -3.96 -12.93 1.29
C SER A 21 -3.82 -11.75 0.32
N LEU A 22 -4.20 -10.55 0.75
CA LEU A 22 -4.07 -9.32 -0.03
C LEU A 22 -2.60 -8.92 -0.21
N ASN A 23 -1.79 -9.06 0.84
CA ASN A 23 -0.36 -8.79 0.78
C ASN A 23 0.34 -9.74 -0.19
N LEU A 24 0.02 -11.03 -0.15
CA LEU A 24 0.54 -12.00 -1.12
C LEU A 24 0.15 -11.63 -2.56
N ALA A 25 -1.11 -11.24 -2.78
CA ALA A 25 -1.55 -10.77 -4.09
C ALA A 25 -0.76 -9.54 -4.56
N ALA A 26 -0.50 -8.57 -3.67
CA ALA A 26 0.32 -7.40 -3.96
C ALA A 26 1.76 -7.79 -4.35
N LEU A 27 2.39 -8.68 -3.58
CA LEU A 27 3.74 -9.17 -3.87
C LEU A 27 3.80 -9.91 -5.22
N CYS A 28 2.80 -10.73 -5.54
CA CYS A 28 2.69 -11.39 -6.84
C CYS A 28 2.56 -10.37 -7.99
N MET A 29 1.72 -9.34 -7.83
CA MET A 29 1.58 -8.29 -8.84
C MET A 29 2.90 -7.55 -9.08
N ARG A 30 3.62 -7.16 -8.01
CA ARG A 30 4.93 -6.51 -8.11
C ARG A 30 5.95 -7.39 -8.84
N LYS A 31 6.02 -8.68 -8.51
CA LYS A 31 6.90 -9.64 -9.23
C LYS A 31 6.57 -9.79 -10.70
N MET A 32 5.32 -9.56 -11.10
CA MET A 32 4.89 -9.53 -12.51
C MET A 32 5.12 -8.17 -13.18
N GLY A 33 5.75 -7.20 -12.51
CA GLY A 33 5.94 -5.84 -13.02
C GLY A 33 4.65 -5.03 -13.08
N ARG A 34 3.63 -5.39 -12.29
CA ARG A 34 2.33 -4.72 -12.25
C ARG A 34 2.17 -3.95 -10.94
N HIS A 35 1.60 -2.76 -11.02
CA HIS A 35 1.24 -1.98 -9.83
C HIS A 35 0.19 -2.76 -8.99
N PRO A 36 0.36 -2.88 -7.66
CA PRO A 36 -0.49 -3.73 -6.80
C PRO A 36 -1.91 -3.17 -6.53
N GLN A 37 -2.25 -2.05 -7.17
CA GLN A 37 -3.55 -1.38 -7.06
C GLN A 37 -3.95 -1.16 -5.59
N MET A 38 -5.19 -1.46 -5.22
CA MET A 38 -5.68 -1.30 -3.85
C MET A 38 -5.31 -2.47 -2.93
N ALA A 39 -4.72 -3.56 -3.44
CA ALA A 39 -4.44 -4.74 -2.62
C ALA A 39 -3.44 -4.42 -1.50
N ALA A 40 -2.37 -3.68 -1.82
CA ALA A 40 -1.35 -3.29 -0.85
C ALA A 40 -1.91 -2.36 0.23
N ILE A 41 -2.68 -1.34 -0.17
CA ILE A 41 -3.32 -0.39 0.75
C ILE A 41 -4.32 -1.11 1.67
N HIS A 42 -5.13 -2.00 1.11
CA HIS A 42 -6.08 -2.79 1.90
C HIS A 42 -5.37 -3.73 2.86
N ALA A 43 -4.28 -4.39 2.44
CA ALA A 43 -3.49 -5.24 3.33
C ALA A 43 -2.98 -4.45 4.54
N ALA A 44 -2.38 -3.28 4.34
CA ALA A 44 -1.91 -2.42 5.43
C ALA A 44 -3.05 -2.06 6.41
N LYS A 45 -4.21 -1.65 5.88
CA LYS A 45 -5.39 -1.32 6.71
C LYS A 45 -5.94 -2.52 7.49
N PHE A 46 -5.97 -3.70 6.88
CA PHE A 46 -6.43 -4.90 7.58
C PHE A 46 -5.43 -5.36 8.66
N TYR A 47 -4.13 -5.21 8.44
CA TYR A 47 -3.14 -5.44 9.50
C TYR A 47 -3.29 -4.48 10.67
N GLN A 48 -3.61 -3.21 10.40
CA GLN A 48 -3.94 -2.23 11.43
C GLN A 48 -5.15 -2.71 12.26
N LEU A 49 -6.21 -3.16 11.59
CA LEU A 49 -7.43 -3.66 12.23
C LEU A 49 -7.21 -4.95 13.03
N SER A 50 -6.30 -5.83 12.58
CA SER A 50 -5.93 -7.05 13.31
C SER A 50 -4.89 -6.85 14.41
N GLY A 51 -4.42 -5.61 14.64
CA GLY A 51 -3.36 -5.31 15.61
C GLY A 51 -1.99 -5.89 15.23
N SER A 52 -1.78 -6.25 13.97
CA SER A 52 -0.54 -6.86 13.47
C SER A 52 0.47 -5.79 13.03
N HIS A 53 0.97 -5.00 13.97
CA HIS A 53 1.71 -3.76 13.72
C HIS A 53 2.99 -3.89 12.90
N ARG A 54 3.79 -4.96 13.09
CA ARG A 54 4.98 -5.18 12.26
C ARG A 54 4.63 -5.44 10.79
N SER A 55 3.54 -6.15 10.54
CA SER A 55 3.06 -6.43 9.19
C SER A 55 2.42 -5.19 8.57
N GLU A 56 1.66 -4.42 9.35
CA GLU A 56 1.13 -3.11 8.97
C GLU A 56 2.26 -2.20 8.50
N MET A 57 3.31 -2.03 9.32
CA MET A 57 4.45 -1.16 9.01
C MET A 57 5.11 -1.55 7.69
N ARG A 58 5.44 -2.84 7.50
CA ARG A 58 6.06 -3.32 6.25
C ARG A 58 5.17 -3.09 5.04
N ALA A 59 3.88 -3.46 5.14
CA ALA A 59 2.94 -3.26 4.05
C ALA A 59 2.77 -1.77 3.72
N ALA A 60 2.78 -0.88 4.73
CA ALA A 60 2.70 0.56 4.52
C ALA A 60 3.98 1.16 3.91
N GLN A 61 5.17 0.64 4.24
CA GLN A 61 6.41 1.01 3.55
C GLN A 61 6.37 0.62 2.07
N ASP A 62 5.92 -0.60 1.76
CA ASP A 62 5.76 -1.02 0.36
C ASP A 62 4.77 -0.11 -0.39
N VAL A 63 3.68 0.30 0.25
CA VAL A 63 2.70 1.24 -0.33
C VAL A 63 3.33 2.62 -0.56
N ALA A 64 4.19 3.08 0.34
CA ALA A 64 4.90 4.34 0.15
C ALA A 64 5.86 4.27 -1.05
N ASP A 65 6.57 3.16 -1.23
CA ASP A 65 7.41 2.93 -2.40
C ASP A 65 6.59 2.88 -3.69
N ASP A 66 5.44 2.17 -3.70
CA ASP A 66 4.53 2.15 -4.85
C ASP A 66 4.08 3.57 -5.24
N PHE A 67 3.85 4.46 -4.26
CA PHE A 67 3.49 5.86 -4.51
C PHE A 67 4.67 6.67 -5.09
N ILE A 68 5.89 6.44 -4.62
CA ILE A 68 7.09 7.07 -5.17
C ILE A 68 7.32 6.64 -6.62
N ASP A 69 7.14 5.35 -6.91
CA ASP A 69 7.22 4.81 -8.28
C ASP A 69 6.15 5.43 -9.19
N CYS A 70 4.99 5.78 -8.63
CA CYS A 70 3.93 6.51 -9.33
C CYS A 70 4.14 8.04 -9.41
N GLY A 71 5.22 8.56 -8.83
CA GLY A 71 5.52 10.00 -8.78
C GLY A 71 4.67 10.81 -7.79
N ASP A 72 3.95 10.15 -6.87
CA ASP A 72 3.10 10.78 -5.86
C ASP A 72 3.77 10.80 -4.48
N ALA A 73 4.78 11.67 -4.34
CA ALA A 73 5.51 11.79 -3.08
C ALA A 73 4.64 12.28 -1.90
N LEU A 74 3.55 13.00 -2.19
CA LEU A 74 2.66 13.50 -1.15
C LEU A 74 1.85 12.36 -0.53
N ALA A 75 1.32 11.43 -1.34
CA ALA A 75 0.65 10.23 -0.85
C ALA A 75 1.63 9.29 -0.11
N ALA A 76 2.87 9.17 -0.61
CA ALA A 76 3.92 8.41 0.08
C ALA A 76 4.18 8.97 1.48
N ARG A 77 4.35 10.30 1.60
CA ARG A 77 4.54 10.98 2.89
C ARG A 77 3.38 10.74 3.86
N GLN A 78 2.15 10.89 3.37
CA GLN A 78 0.95 10.67 4.19
C GLN A 78 0.89 9.23 4.71
N THR A 79 1.23 8.26 3.88
CA THR A 79 1.27 6.84 4.26
C THR A 79 2.28 6.60 5.39
N MET A 80 3.49 7.15 5.26
CA MET A 80 4.52 7.04 6.30
C MET A 80 4.07 7.68 7.62
N GLU A 81 3.54 8.90 7.57
CA GLU A 81 3.10 9.65 8.76
C GLU A 81 1.93 8.99 9.48
N GLN A 82 1.00 8.35 8.74
CA GLN A 82 -0.23 7.78 9.30
C GLN A 82 -0.07 6.33 9.78
N HIS A 83 0.73 5.53 9.08
CA HIS A 83 0.75 4.07 9.30
C HIS A 83 2.11 3.54 9.78
N VAL A 84 3.20 4.24 9.49
CA VAL A 84 4.55 3.75 9.78
C VAL A 84 5.12 4.40 11.03
N LEU A 85 5.19 5.73 11.07
CA LEU A 85 5.76 6.46 12.21
C LEU A 85 5.05 6.20 13.55
N PRO A 86 3.72 6.04 13.62
CA PRO A 86 3.05 5.70 14.88
C PRO A 86 3.46 4.33 15.43
N VAL A 87 3.66 3.35 14.55
CA VAL A 87 4.13 2.00 14.94
C VAL A 87 5.53 2.09 15.54
N LEU A 88 6.43 2.86 14.94
CA LEU A 88 7.79 3.06 15.47
C LEU A 88 7.80 3.68 16.87
N ARG A 89 6.96 4.70 17.10
CA ARG A 89 6.87 5.38 18.39
C ARG A 89 6.35 4.46 19.50
N ASN A 90 5.44 3.55 19.15
CA ASN A 90 4.76 2.69 20.12
C ASN A 90 5.50 1.38 20.40
N PHE A 91 6.21 0.81 19.42
CA PHE A 91 6.81 -0.53 19.51
C PHE A 91 8.34 -0.54 19.60
N GLY A 92 8.98 0.64 19.57
CA GLY A 92 10.40 0.82 19.86
C GLY A 92 11.32 0.74 18.62
N PHE A 93 12.55 1.20 18.81
CA PHE A 93 13.61 1.21 17.80
C PHE A 93 14.32 -0.15 17.72
N GLU A 94 14.35 -0.74 16.53
CA GLU A 94 15.22 -1.87 16.19
C GLU A 94 16.16 -1.42 15.06
N ALA A 95 17.25 -2.14 14.77
CA ALA A 95 18.09 -1.81 13.61
C ALA A 95 17.30 -1.76 12.28
N SER A 96 16.19 -2.51 12.20
CA SER A 96 15.24 -2.51 11.08
C SER A 96 14.44 -1.20 10.93
N THR A 97 14.38 -0.35 11.95
CA THR A 97 13.65 0.92 11.91
C THR A 97 14.48 2.04 11.29
N MET A 98 15.79 1.86 11.13
CA MET A 98 16.66 2.85 10.49
C MET A 98 16.33 3.03 9.01
N ASP A 99 16.08 1.94 8.31
CA ASP A 99 15.68 1.94 6.89
C ASP A 99 14.39 2.77 6.70
N VAL A 100 13.49 2.71 7.69
CA VAL A 100 12.22 3.44 7.69
C VAL A 100 12.42 4.95 7.79
N TYR A 101 13.30 5.41 8.69
CA TYR A 101 13.59 6.84 8.82
C TYR A 101 14.35 7.37 7.61
N GLY A 102 15.26 6.57 7.07
CA GLY A 102 15.95 6.86 5.82
C GLY A 102 14.99 7.05 4.64
N GLN A 103 14.09 6.09 4.45
CA GLN A 103 13.01 6.15 3.47
C GLN A 103 12.15 7.41 3.67
N TYR A 104 11.75 7.70 4.91
CA TYR A 104 10.94 8.89 5.21
C TYR A 104 11.67 10.20 4.91
N ALA A 105 12.96 10.31 5.23
CA ALA A 105 13.76 11.50 4.94
C ALA A 105 13.90 11.75 3.43
N VAL A 106 14.05 10.69 2.64
CA VAL A 106 14.05 10.75 1.17
C VAL A 106 12.69 11.20 0.64
N ILE A 107 11.58 10.64 1.15
CA ILE A 107 10.23 11.04 0.77
C ILE A 107 9.99 12.53 1.09
N LEU A 108 10.50 13.03 2.22
CA LEU A 108 10.47 14.46 2.55
C LEU A 108 11.24 15.30 1.53
N ALA A 109 12.42 14.85 1.10
CA ALA A 109 13.18 15.53 0.06
C ALA A 109 12.42 15.60 -1.27
N TYR A 110 11.77 14.52 -1.69
CA TYR A 110 10.91 14.51 -2.86
C TYR A 110 9.69 15.44 -2.74
N CYS A 111 9.20 15.69 -1.52
CA CYS A 111 8.18 16.70 -1.24
C CYS A 111 8.73 18.14 -1.22
N GLY A 112 10.02 18.37 -1.49
CA GLY A 112 10.69 19.67 -1.39
C GLY A 112 11.03 20.11 0.05
N LYS A 113 10.90 19.21 1.04
CA LYS A 113 11.15 19.50 2.46
C LYS A 113 12.55 19.03 2.88
N TYR A 114 13.59 19.55 2.22
CA TYR A 114 14.98 19.11 2.42
C TYR A 114 15.48 19.28 3.86
N ALA A 115 15.20 20.44 4.47
CA ALA A 115 15.61 20.73 5.84
C ALA A 115 15.00 19.74 6.86
N SER A 116 13.72 19.39 6.68
CA SER A 116 13.06 18.39 7.52
C SER A 116 13.65 17.00 7.31
N GLY A 117 13.92 16.60 6.06
CA GLY A 117 14.56 15.32 5.76
C GLY A 117 15.93 15.19 6.42
N ARG A 118 16.78 16.23 6.30
CA ARG A 118 18.10 16.26 6.97
C ARG A 118 18.00 16.24 8.49
N SER A 119 17.00 16.90 9.07
CA SER A 119 16.75 16.84 10.51
C SER A 119 16.37 15.44 10.99
N GLU A 120 15.57 14.70 10.22
CA GLU A 120 15.26 13.29 10.55
C GLU A 120 16.52 12.41 10.49
N MET A 121 17.36 12.59 9.47
CA MET A 121 18.63 11.84 9.36
C MET A 121 19.58 12.15 10.52
N ALA A 122 19.68 13.41 10.93
CA ALA A 122 20.54 13.83 12.03
C ALA A 122 20.18 13.13 13.36
N LYS A 123 18.89 12.81 13.59
CA LYS A 123 18.46 12.08 14.81
C LYS A 123 19.03 10.67 14.88
N LEU A 124 19.28 10.05 13.73
CA LEU A 124 19.81 8.69 13.65
C LEU A 124 21.34 8.65 13.66
N GLN A 125 22.01 9.75 13.34
CA GLN A 125 23.45 9.79 13.08
C GLN A 125 24.28 9.25 14.27
N ALA A 126 23.90 9.58 15.50
CA ALA A 126 24.57 9.09 16.70
C ALA A 126 24.46 7.56 16.86
N TYR A 127 23.31 6.99 16.50
CA TYR A 127 23.08 5.54 16.56
C TYR A 127 23.79 4.80 15.42
N VAL A 128 23.78 5.37 14.21
CA VAL A 128 24.43 4.80 13.03
C VAL A 128 25.94 4.64 13.24
N ALA A 129 26.58 5.61 13.90
CA ALA A 129 28.02 5.61 14.11
C ALA A 129 28.54 4.39 14.90
N GLU A 130 27.69 3.78 15.72
CA GLU A 130 28.03 2.60 16.53
C GLU A 130 27.77 1.26 15.81
N LEU A 131 27.18 1.30 14.61
CA LEU A 131 26.81 0.10 13.85
C LEU A 131 27.90 -0.34 12.87
N PRO A 132 27.87 -1.60 12.39
CA PRO A 132 28.79 -2.08 11.35
C PRO A 132 28.75 -1.23 10.06
N SER A 133 29.87 -1.18 9.34
CA SER A 133 30.07 -0.38 8.10
C SER A 133 28.89 -0.42 7.15
N LYS A 134 28.29 -1.59 6.92
CA LYS A 134 27.14 -1.79 6.02
C LYS A 134 25.97 -0.83 6.32
N TYR A 135 25.67 -0.57 7.58
CA TYR A 135 24.57 0.32 7.98
C TYR A 135 24.97 1.80 7.86
N GLN A 136 26.26 2.10 8.08
CA GLN A 136 26.81 3.44 7.87
C GLN A 136 26.80 3.81 6.38
N ASP A 137 27.17 2.88 5.51
CA ASP A 137 27.16 3.04 4.06
C ASP A 137 25.73 3.27 3.54
N GLY A 138 24.76 2.49 4.03
CA GLY A 138 23.34 2.67 3.70
C GLY A 138 22.82 4.06 4.11
N PHE A 139 23.16 4.50 5.32
CA PHE A 139 22.80 5.83 5.82
C PHE A 139 23.45 6.96 5.00
N ALA A 140 24.73 6.83 4.67
CA ALA A 140 25.45 7.79 3.84
C ALA A 140 24.83 7.89 2.44
N ASN A 141 24.45 6.77 1.84
CA ASN A 141 23.77 6.73 0.55
C ASN A 141 22.43 7.49 0.58
N GLN A 142 21.65 7.35 1.66
CA GLN A 142 20.38 8.08 1.82
C GLN A 142 20.60 9.59 1.96
N CYS A 143 21.61 10.03 2.73
CA CYS A 143 22.00 11.44 2.81
C CYS A 143 22.39 12.00 1.44
N ASN A 144 23.26 11.29 0.71
CA ASN A 144 23.67 11.67 -0.64
C ASN A 144 22.47 11.74 -1.60
N MET A 145 21.46 10.90 -1.42
CA MET A 145 20.26 10.92 -2.25
C MET A 145 19.43 12.19 -2.02
N ILE A 146 19.31 12.65 -0.77
CA ILE A 146 18.64 13.93 -0.44
C ILE A 146 19.33 15.10 -1.15
N ASP A 147 20.67 15.15 -1.10
CA ASP A 147 21.45 16.20 -1.73
C ASP A 147 21.34 16.16 -3.26
N GLN A 148 21.30 14.96 -3.86
CA GLN A 148 21.06 14.78 -5.30
C GLN A 148 19.65 15.19 -5.74
N ILE A 149 18.62 14.95 -4.91
CA ILE A 149 17.25 15.40 -5.17
C ILE A 149 17.18 16.93 -5.09
N GLU A 150 17.83 17.55 -4.10
CA GLU A 150 17.90 19.02 -3.98
C GLU A 150 18.64 19.66 -5.15
N ALA A 151 19.74 19.05 -5.60
CA ALA A 151 20.47 19.47 -6.80
C ALA A 151 19.70 19.23 -8.11
N GLY A 152 18.56 18.54 -8.07
CA GLY A 152 17.73 18.22 -9.22
C GLY A 152 18.32 17.15 -10.15
N LEU A 153 19.34 16.41 -9.68
CA LEU A 153 19.97 15.30 -10.42
C LEU A 153 19.08 14.06 -10.45
N ILE A 154 18.37 13.81 -9.35
CA ILE A 154 17.34 12.77 -9.23
C ILE A 154 15.99 13.46 -9.16
N LYS A 155 15.06 13.04 -10.02
CA LYS A 155 13.68 13.53 -10.03
C LYS A 155 12.74 12.37 -9.82
N LEU A 156 11.59 12.65 -9.22
CA LEU A 156 10.50 11.68 -9.18
C LEU A 156 10.18 11.21 -10.61
N PRO A 157 9.83 9.94 -10.78
CA PRO A 157 9.34 9.46 -12.06
C PRO A 157 8.16 10.33 -12.48
N SER A 158 8.24 10.90 -13.67
CA SER A 158 7.13 11.63 -14.24
C SER A 158 6.04 10.61 -14.48
N ARG A 159 4.91 10.75 -13.77
CA ARG A 159 3.73 9.94 -14.02
C ARG A 159 3.30 10.21 -15.46
N GLU A 160 3.70 9.35 -16.40
CA GLU A 160 2.95 9.21 -17.63
C GLU A 160 1.58 8.74 -17.18
N VAL A 161 0.66 9.69 -17.04
CA VAL A 161 -0.75 9.38 -16.84
C VAL A 161 -1.20 8.78 -18.16
N ASN A 162 -0.82 7.54 -18.42
CA ASN A 162 -1.63 6.67 -19.24
C ASN A 162 -2.92 6.53 -18.45
N MET A 163 -3.82 7.48 -18.68
CA MET A 163 -5.25 7.32 -18.50
C MET A 163 -5.65 6.14 -19.38
N LEU A 164 -5.27 4.93 -18.96
CA LEU A 164 -6.11 3.77 -19.17
C LEU A 164 -7.49 4.24 -18.74
N PRO A 165 -8.48 4.26 -19.65
CA PRO A 165 -9.80 4.72 -19.31
C PRO A 165 -10.17 4.03 -18.01
N LEU A 166 -10.34 4.82 -16.94
CA LEU A 166 -11.07 4.38 -15.75
C LEU A 166 -12.22 3.57 -16.31
N CYS A 167 -12.29 2.28 -15.96
CA CYS A 167 -13.34 1.39 -16.40
C CYS A 167 -14.63 2.18 -16.26
N VAL A 168 -15.11 2.75 -17.38
CA VAL A 168 -16.36 3.48 -17.41
C VAL A 168 -17.29 2.41 -16.90
N PRO A 169 -17.96 2.59 -15.74
CA PRO A 169 -18.84 1.56 -15.25
C PRO A 169 -19.74 1.27 -16.44
N GLN A 170 -19.56 0.09 -17.06
CA GLN A 170 -20.24 -0.25 -18.30
C GLN A 170 -21.67 0.04 -17.95
N SER A 171 -22.23 1.11 -18.55
CA SER A 171 -23.50 1.68 -18.13
C SER A 171 -24.40 0.49 -18.00
N SER A 172 -24.73 0.11 -16.74
CA SER A 172 -25.28 -1.23 -16.50
C SER A 172 -26.41 -1.35 -17.48
N GLN A 173 -26.24 -2.16 -18.52
CA GLN A 173 -27.23 -2.23 -19.58
C GLN A 173 -28.43 -2.64 -18.80
N ARG A 174 -29.42 -1.73 -18.67
CA ARG A 174 -30.56 -1.93 -17.78
C ARG A 174 -31.06 -3.29 -18.17
N LYS A 175 -30.81 -4.31 -17.33
CA LYS A 175 -31.18 -5.68 -17.67
C LYS A 175 -32.69 -5.57 -17.80
N VAL A 176 -33.17 -5.52 -19.04
CA VAL A 176 -34.58 -5.35 -19.30
C VAL A 176 -35.22 -6.50 -18.55
N LYS A 177 -36.09 -6.19 -17.60
CA LYS A 177 -36.76 -7.21 -16.81
C LYS A 177 -37.66 -7.98 -17.77
N ILE A 178 -37.12 -9.04 -18.37
CA ILE A 178 -37.84 -9.92 -19.28
C ILE A 178 -38.84 -10.70 -18.43
N GLY A 179 -40.13 -10.47 -18.66
CA GLY A 179 -41.18 -11.21 -17.97
C GLY A 179 -41.10 -12.71 -18.27
N ARG A 180 -41.21 -13.56 -17.24
CA ARG A 180 -41.08 -15.04 -17.38
C ARG A 180 -41.95 -15.65 -18.50
N ASN A 181 -43.09 -15.04 -18.85
CA ASN A 181 -44.03 -15.55 -19.83
C ASN A 181 -43.90 -14.94 -21.24
N VAL A 182 -43.03 -13.95 -21.48
CA VAL A 182 -42.84 -13.37 -22.83
C VAL A 182 -42.02 -14.32 -23.73
N PRO A 183 -42.13 -14.21 -25.08
CA PRO A 183 -41.25 -14.94 -25.99
C PRO A 183 -39.77 -14.68 -25.68
N CYS A 184 -38.97 -15.74 -25.74
CA CYS A 184 -37.57 -15.69 -25.38
C CYS A 184 -36.75 -14.92 -26.43
N PRO A 185 -35.87 -13.99 -26.03
CA PRO A 185 -35.06 -13.20 -26.98
C PRO A 185 -34.00 -14.02 -27.72
N CYS A 186 -33.81 -15.31 -27.41
CA CYS A 186 -32.92 -16.19 -28.18
C CYS A 186 -33.53 -16.67 -29.52
N GLY A 187 -34.75 -16.24 -29.85
CA GLY A 187 -35.41 -16.59 -31.12
C GLY A 187 -36.06 -17.97 -31.14
N SER A 188 -36.13 -18.68 -30.01
CA SER A 188 -36.68 -20.05 -29.93
C SER A 188 -38.20 -20.15 -30.10
N GLY A 189 -38.93 -19.03 -30.11
CA GLY A 189 -40.39 -18.98 -30.10
C GLY A 189 -41.06 -19.46 -28.80
N LYS A 190 -40.28 -19.93 -27.80
CA LYS A 190 -40.79 -20.43 -26.51
C LYS A 190 -40.86 -19.30 -25.47
N LYS A 191 -41.71 -19.45 -24.44
CA LYS A 191 -41.75 -18.53 -23.28
C LYS A 191 -40.39 -18.53 -22.57
N TYR A 192 -39.91 -17.38 -22.11
CA TYR A 192 -38.59 -17.22 -21.47
C TYR A 192 -38.35 -18.24 -20.35
N LYS A 193 -39.35 -18.46 -19.48
CA LYS A 193 -39.29 -19.45 -18.39
C LYS A 193 -39.07 -20.89 -18.84
N LYS A 194 -39.35 -21.24 -20.09
CA LYS A 194 -39.22 -22.61 -20.63
C LYS A 194 -38.00 -22.79 -21.54
N CYS A 195 -37.19 -21.75 -21.74
CA CYS A 195 -36.09 -21.78 -22.70
C CYS A 195 -34.73 -21.51 -22.06
N CYS A 196 -34.61 -20.49 -21.20
CA CYS A 196 -33.32 -20.06 -20.62
C CYS A 196 -33.31 -20.07 -19.08
N LEU A 197 -34.39 -20.57 -18.47
CA LEU A 197 -34.63 -20.62 -17.02
C LEU A 197 -34.93 -22.04 -16.53
N ILE A 198 -34.93 -23.01 -17.45
CA ILE A 198 -35.00 -24.45 -17.22
C ILE A 198 -33.66 -25.02 -17.63
#